data_AF-A0A3Q0RF85-F1
#
_entry.id   AF-A0A3Q0RF85-F1
#
_cell.length_a   1.000
_cell.length_b   1.000
_cell.length_c   1.000
_cell.angle_alpha   90.00
_cell.angle_beta   90.00
_cell.angle_gamma   90.00
#
_symmetry.space_group_name_H-M   'P 1'
#
loop_
_entity.id
_entity.type
_entity.pdbx_description
1 polymer ?
#
loop_
_entity_poly.entity_id
_entity_poly.type
_entity_poly.pdbx_seq_one_letter_code
_entity_poly.pdbx_strand_id
1 'polypeptide(L)'
;HSFSSSVVQLFIQVNPGSNSTPPLGDLLHVRAVGDNDTLHFLFCSQGAPTLLFVHTNSSSSNVQVNWTQFLAPNTNGSLKVEPESSVLYSSAIVFSRLLEYDDVNNTAEPTSEFFPPYDLQNFTWNHLNLSGHTALLCGADASFTNGSLCLQVCLFDSEGRSQSLPHLLHSVNSSQLELRLDGVPARAAQSRFLLELQAVGGAYPLSRMEVHESIDDEYTPSIFKVTVSLHAVRHVFLPRLVCLLGGNHPGLDSQHTPEQKPRTGMLSQHTVQNEQIDN
;
A
#
# COMPACT_ATOMS: atom_id res chain seq x y z
N HIS A 1 1.15 -21.63 -6.83
CA HIS A 1 -0.10 -22.40 -6.90
C HIS A 1 -1.20 -21.40 -6.59
N SER A 2 -2.21 -21.29 -7.45
CA SER A 2 -3.43 -20.55 -7.15
C SER A 2 -4.05 -21.11 -5.86
N PHE A 3 -4.56 -20.23 -4.97
CA PHE A 3 -5.37 -20.67 -3.84
C PHE A 3 -6.55 -21.50 -4.39
N SER A 4 -6.71 -22.72 -3.91
CA SER A 4 -7.79 -23.62 -4.34
C SER A 4 -9.15 -23.24 -3.74
N SER A 5 -9.21 -22.23 -2.87
CA SER A 5 -10.41 -21.82 -2.16
C SER A 5 -10.85 -20.43 -2.59
N SER A 6 -12.15 -20.28 -2.87
CA SER A 6 -12.81 -18.99 -3.15
C SER A 6 -12.98 -18.10 -1.90
N VAL A 7 -12.54 -18.57 -0.72
CA VAL A 7 -12.67 -17.88 0.57
C VAL A 7 -11.43 -18.17 1.42
N VAL A 8 -10.86 -17.14 2.04
CA VAL A 8 -9.75 -17.26 3.00
C VAL A 8 -10.19 -16.82 4.39
N GLN A 9 -9.62 -17.43 5.44
CA GLN A 9 -9.87 -16.97 6.80
C GLN A 9 -8.86 -15.89 7.18
N LEU A 10 -9.34 -14.67 7.42
CA LEU A 10 -8.51 -13.54 7.83
C LEU A 10 -8.43 -13.42 9.36
N PHE A 11 -7.20 -13.30 9.87
CA PHE A 11 -6.93 -12.89 11.24
C PHE A 11 -6.12 -11.59 11.21
N ILE A 12 -6.58 -10.57 11.92
CA ILE A 12 -5.98 -9.23 11.94
C ILE A 12 -5.64 -8.89 13.38
N GLN A 13 -4.38 -8.53 13.63
CA GLN A 13 -3.90 -8.14 14.94
C GLN A 13 -2.95 -6.95 14.85
N VAL A 14 -3.20 -5.91 15.63
CA VAL A 14 -2.23 -4.83 15.85
C VAL A 14 -1.34 -5.21 17.03
N ASN A 15 -0.04 -5.01 16.83
CA ASN A 15 1.02 -5.26 17.79
C ASN A 15 0.98 -6.71 18.35
N PRO A 16 1.11 -7.74 17.48
CA PRO A 16 0.96 -9.14 17.88
C PRO A 16 1.94 -9.53 18.99
N GLY A 17 1.41 -10.10 20.08
CA GLY A 17 2.21 -10.52 21.24
C GLY A 17 2.75 -9.39 22.11
N SER A 18 2.36 -8.13 21.87
CA SER A 18 2.72 -7.02 22.77
C SER A 18 1.73 -6.88 23.92
N ASN A 19 2.22 -6.54 25.10
CA ASN A 19 1.40 -6.24 26.29
C ASN A 19 1.04 -4.75 26.42
N SER A 20 1.64 -3.89 25.58
CA SER A 20 1.42 -2.44 25.59
C SER A 20 1.58 -1.86 24.19
N THR A 21 1.01 -0.68 23.97
CA THR A 21 1.23 0.05 22.71
C THR A 21 2.71 0.42 22.59
N PRO A 22 3.39 0.04 21.49
CA PRO A 22 4.79 0.39 21.30
C PRO A 22 4.95 1.91 21.08
N PRO A 23 6.05 2.52 21.57
CA PRO A 23 6.21 3.98 21.53
C PRO A 23 6.65 4.54 20.18
N LEU A 24 7.19 3.71 19.29
CA LEU A 24 7.83 4.16 18.03
C LEU A 24 6.96 3.96 16.79
N GLY A 25 5.79 3.35 16.93
CA GLY A 25 4.93 2.97 15.81
C GLY A 25 4.27 1.62 16.08
N ASP A 26 3.30 1.28 15.24
CA ASP A 26 2.55 0.03 15.32
C ASP A 26 3.01 -0.98 14.28
N LEU A 27 2.74 -2.25 14.56
CA LEU A 27 2.89 -3.36 13.62
C LEU A 27 1.54 -4.06 13.45
N LEU A 28 0.93 -3.89 12.28
CA LEU A 28 -0.19 -4.72 11.87
C LEU A 28 0.33 -6.08 11.42
N HIS A 29 -0.30 -7.15 11.86
CA HIS A 29 -0.15 -8.48 11.30
C HIS A 29 -1.50 -8.98 10.81
N VAL A 30 -1.57 -9.28 9.52
CA VAL A 30 -2.68 -9.96 8.87
C VAL A 30 -2.21 -11.35 8.48
N ARG A 31 -3.04 -12.33 8.79
CA ARG A 31 -2.84 -13.73 8.46
C ARG A 31 -4.03 -14.22 7.67
N ALA A 32 -3.84 -14.40 6.36
CA ALA A 32 -4.83 -14.98 5.46
C ALA A 32 -4.54 -16.48 5.29
N VAL A 33 -5.38 -17.32 5.88
CA VAL A 33 -5.19 -18.77 5.92
C VAL A 33 -6.01 -19.41 4.80
N GLY A 34 -5.31 -20.10 3.91
CA GLY A 34 -5.90 -21.00 2.91
C GLY A 34 -5.92 -22.45 3.39
N ASP A 35 -6.25 -23.36 2.49
CA ASP A 35 -6.36 -24.79 2.82
C ASP A 35 -5.03 -25.38 3.29
N ASN A 36 -3.94 -25.03 2.61
CA ASN A 36 -2.61 -25.62 2.80
C ASN A 36 -1.49 -24.58 2.93
N ASP A 37 -1.81 -23.30 2.89
CA ASP A 37 -0.86 -22.20 2.88
C ASP A 37 -1.37 -21.01 3.69
N THR A 38 -0.46 -20.10 4.02
CA THR A 38 -0.80 -18.84 4.68
C THR A 38 -0.06 -17.69 4.00
N LEU A 39 -0.79 -16.61 3.74
CA LEU A 39 -0.21 -15.33 3.37
C LEU A 39 -0.15 -14.44 4.62
N HIS A 40 1.05 -14.06 5.01
CA HIS A 40 1.29 -13.08 6.06
C HIS A 40 1.53 -11.71 5.43
N PHE A 41 0.80 -10.72 5.89
CA PHE A 41 0.96 -9.32 5.53
C PHE A 41 1.26 -8.55 6.81
N LEU A 42 2.40 -7.85 6.85
CA LEU A 42 2.81 -7.08 8.00
C LEU A 42 3.05 -5.63 7.62
N PHE A 43 2.29 -4.71 8.22
CA PHE A 43 2.42 -3.29 7.95
C PHE A 43 2.92 -2.56 9.19
N CYS A 44 4.13 -2.03 9.10
CA CYS A 44 4.85 -1.38 10.18
C CYS A 44 4.91 0.12 9.97
N SER A 45 4.64 0.91 11.01
CA SER A 45 4.82 2.37 11.01
C SER A 45 6.02 2.85 11.84
N GLN A 46 6.88 1.94 12.29
CA GLN A 46 8.14 2.30 12.94
C GLN A 46 9.13 2.82 11.89
N GLY A 47 9.31 4.14 11.84
CA GLY A 47 10.10 4.81 10.81
C GLY A 47 9.32 4.98 9.52
N ALA A 48 9.96 4.73 8.37
CA ALA A 48 9.26 4.76 7.08
C ALA A 48 8.24 3.62 7.03
N PRO A 49 6.96 3.88 6.68
CA PRO A 49 5.97 2.84 6.57
C PRO A 49 6.51 1.71 5.68
N THR A 50 6.41 0.49 6.18
CA THR A 50 7.01 -0.67 5.53
C THR A 50 6.02 -1.79 5.52
N LEU A 51 5.90 -2.42 4.36
CA LEU A 51 5.01 -3.53 4.13
C LEU A 51 5.81 -4.79 3.82
N LEU A 52 5.65 -5.83 4.62
CA LEU A 52 6.30 -7.13 4.45
C LEU A 52 5.26 -8.18 4.10
N PHE A 53 5.55 -8.97 3.07
CA PHE A 53 4.76 -10.10 2.65
C PHE A 53 5.55 -11.38 2.85
N VAL A 54 4.92 -12.41 3.40
CA VAL A 54 5.52 -13.75 3.54
C VAL A 54 4.49 -14.80 3.14
N HIS A 55 4.85 -15.69 2.21
CA HIS A 55 4.04 -16.84 1.84
C HIS A 55 4.63 -18.11 2.41
N THR A 56 3.80 -18.91 3.06
CA THR A 56 4.20 -20.18 3.67
C THR A 56 3.36 -21.33 3.13
N ASN A 57 3.93 -22.53 3.07
CA ASN A 57 3.19 -23.77 2.75
C ASN A 57 2.58 -24.44 3.99
N SER A 58 2.11 -23.66 4.95
CA SER A 58 1.46 -24.17 6.17
C SER A 58 0.27 -23.31 6.54
N SER A 59 -0.88 -23.94 6.76
CA SER A 59 -2.08 -23.29 7.30
C SER A 59 -2.01 -23.01 8.81
N SER A 60 -0.92 -23.44 9.47
CA SER A 60 -0.67 -23.20 10.91
C SER A 60 0.52 -22.27 11.17
N SER A 61 1.18 -21.74 10.13
CA SER A 61 2.31 -20.84 10.32
C SER A 61 1.88 -19.54 11.01
N ASN A 62 2.76 -18.99 11.85
CA ASN A 62 2.49 -17.75 12.57
C ASN A 62 3.73 -16.86 12.67
N VAL A 63 3.51 -15.57 12.92
CA VAL A 63 4.58 -14.60 13.18
C VAL A 63 4.85 -14.57 14.69
N GLN A 64 6.13 -14.55 15.05
CA GLN A 64 6.61 -14.26 16.40
C GLN A 64 7.37 -12.94 16.39
N VAL A 65 7.06 -12.07 17.34
CA VAL A 65 7.71 -10.76 17.49
C VAL A 65 8.35 -10.68 18.88
N ASN A 66 9.66 -10.53 18.92
CA ASN A 66 10.40 -10.16 20.12
C ASN A 66 10.43 -8.63 20.22
N TRP A 67 9.43 -8.05 20.89
CA TRP A 67 9.25 -6.60 20.99
C TRP A 67 10.44 -5.85 21.58
N THR A 68 11.13 -6.44 22.56
CA THR A 68 12.33 -5.83 23.15
C THR A 68 13.44 -5.66 22.11
N GLN A 69 13.67 -6.67 21.27
CA GLN A 69 14.63 -6.56 20.17
C GLN A 69 14.07 -5.70 19.03
N PHE A 70 12.80 -5.86 18.68
CA PHE A 70 12.15 -5.14 17.57
C PHE A 70 12.24 -3.62 17.73
N LEU A 71 12.09 -3.12 18.96
CA LEU A 71 12.22 -1.70 19.27
C LEU A 71 13.68 -1.22 19.42
N ALA A 72 14.63 -2.15 19.60
CA ALA A 72 16.03 -1.80 19.74
C ALA A 72 16.66 -1.53 18.36
N PRO A 73 17.48 -0.47 18.23
CA PRO A 73 18.13 -0.15 16.97
C PRO A 73 19.13 -1.23 16.56
N ASN A 74 19.27 -1.45 15.26
CA ASN A 74 20.28 -2.34 14.65
C ASN A 74 20.25 -3.79 15.16
N THR A 75 19.08 -4.31 15.51
CA THR A 75 18.90 -5.72 15.84
C THR A 75 18.29 -6.49 14.68
N ASN A 76 18.69 -7.75 14.53
CA ASN A 76 18.18 -8.65 13.51
C ASN A 76 17.43 -9.82 14.17
N GLY A 77 16.48 -10.41 13.45
CA GLY A 77 15.78 -11.62 13.90
C GLY A 77 14.74 -11.39 14.99
N SER A 78 14.35 -10.13 15.22
CA SER A 78 13.27 -9.74 16.15
C SER A 78 11.87 -10.14 15.65
N LEU A 79 11.73 -10.41 14.35
CA LEU A 79 10.51 -10.89 13.71
C LEU A 79 10.80 -12.19 12.96
N LYS A 80 10.02 -13.24 13.24
CA LYS A 80 10.19 -14.56 12.61
C LYS A 80 8.85 -15.16 12.22
N VAL A 81 8.85 -15.95 11.14
CA VAL A 81 7.73 -16.80 10.77
C VAL A 81 8.07 -18.23 11.16
N GLU A 82 7.19 -18.87 11.91
CA GLU A 82 7.37 -20.24 12.41
C GLU A 82 6.31 -21.18 11.85
N PRO A 83 6.68 -22.39 11.38
CA PRO A 83 8.05 -22.88 11.25
C PRO A 83 8.80 -22.20 10.10
N GLU A 84 10.06 -21.82 10.32
CA GLU A 84 10.88 -21.12 9.29
C GLU A 84 11.00 -21.92 7.98
N SER A 85 11.04 -23.24 8.07
CA SER A 85 11.08 -24.15 6.91
C SER A 85 9.83 -24.10 6.03
N SER A 86 8.73 -23.49 6.50
CA SER A 86 7.52 -23.32 5.69
C SER A 86 7.56 -22.10 4.76
N VAL A 87 8.49 -21.18 4.98
CA VAL A 87 8.59 -19.94 4.20
C VAL A 87 9.00 -20.29 2.77
N LEU A 88 8.10 -20.02 1.83
CA LEU A 88 8.35 -20.19 0.40
C LEU A 88 8.93 -18.91 -0.21
N TYR A 89 8.47 -17.76 0.28
CA TYR A 89 8.81 -16.46 -0.26
C TYR A 89 8.63 -15.37 0.79
N SER A 90 9.49 -14.35 0.73
CA SER A 90 9.33 -13.10 1.46
C SER A 90 9.84 -11.92 0.65
N SER A 91 9.16 -10.78 0.79
CA SER A 91 9.53 -9.52 0.15
C SER A 91 8.93 -8.35 0.91
N ALA A 92 9.57 -7.19 0.84
CA ALA A 92 9.08 -5.98 1.47
C ALA A 92 9.02 -4.79 0.51
N ILE A 93 8.15 -3.85 0.81
CA ILE A 93 8.03 -2.55 0.15
C ILE A 93 8.12 -1.47 1.22
N VAL A 94 9.04 -0.54 1.06
CA VAL A 94 9.21 0.62 1.92
C VAL A 94 8.67 1.85 1.20
N PHE A 95 7.78 2.59 1.86
CA PHE A 95 7.32 3.90 1.42
C PHE A 95 8.37 4.91 1.88
N SER A 96 9.34 5.24 1.02
CA SER A 96 10.55 5.96 1.46
C SER A 96 10.37 7.47 1.48
N ARG A 97 9.83 8.05 0.41
CA ARG A 97 9.77 9.51 0.22
C ARG A 97 8.51 9.97 -0.47
N LEU A 98 8.03 11.15 -0.09
CA LEU A 98 7.11 11.95 -0.89
C LEU A 98 7.92 12.99 -1.67
N LEU A 99 7.88 12.90 -3.00
CA LEU A 99 8.55 13.80 -3.93
C LEU A 99 7.56 14.84 -4.45
N GLU A 100 8.06 16.01 -4.79
CA GLU A 100 7.27 17.07 -5.43
C GLU A 100 8.09 17.77 -6.50
N TYR A 101 7.46 18.11 -7.62
CA TYR A 101 8.07 18.89 -8.70
C TYR A 101 7.06 19.87 -9.30
N ASP A 102 7.56 20.90 -9.98
CA ASP A 102 6.73 21.89 -10.66
C ASP A 102 6.47 21.46 -12.11
N ASP A 103 5.26 21.00 -12.39
CA ASP A 103 4.87 20.56 -13.73
C ASP A 103 4.39 21.75 -14.58
N VAL A 104 5.33 22.62 -14.93
CA VAL A 104 5.07 23.87 -15.66
C VAL A 104 4.30 23.64 -16.96
N ASN A 105 4.58 22.54 -17.65
CA ASN A 105 3.96 22.19 -18.94
C ASN A 105 2.74 21.28 -18.80
N ASN A 106 2.35 20.92 -17.57
CA ASN A 106 1.23 20.04 -17.27
C ASN A 106 1.31 18.68 -18.00
N THR A 107 2.51 18.13 -18.20
CA THR A 107 2.74 16.87 -18.92
C THR A 107 2.63 15.64 -18.03
N ALA A 108 2.62 15.83 -16.70
CA ALA A 108 2.79 14.78 -15.70
C ALA A 108 4.11 14.02 -15.82
N GLU A 109 5.11 14.61 -16.48
CA GLU A 109 6.47 14.10 -16.55
C GLU A 109 7.38 14.99 -15.68
N PRO A 110 8.25 14.39 -14.84
CA PRO A 110 9.17 15.15 -13.99
C PRO A 110 10.33 15.73 -14.81
N THR A 111 10.04 16.74 -15.63
CA THR A 111 11.05 17.43 -16.46
C THR A 111 11.80 18.52 -15.70
N SER A 112 11.26 18.97 -14.56
CA SER A 112 11.92 19.92 -13.65
C SER A 112 12.68 19.20 -12.55
N GLU A 113 13.60 19.92 -11.89
CA GLU A 113 14.20 19.45 -10.64
C GLU A 113 13.11 19.22 -9.57
N PHE A 114 13.32 18.19 -8.74
CA PHE A 114 12.47 17.94 -7.59
C PHE A 114 12.77 18.96 -6.48
N PHE A 115 11.73 19.38 -5.77
CA PHE A 115 11.90 20.05 -4.48
C PHE A 115 12.55 19.08 -3.47
N PRO A 116 13.13 19.59 -2.37
CA PRO A 116 13.64 18.73 -1.30
C PRO A 116 12.59 17.68 -0.88
N PRO A 117 12.92 16.39 -0.90
CA PRO A 117 11.94 15.34 -0.64
C PRO A 117 11.49 15.36 0.82
N TYR A 118 10.28 14.89 1.07
CA TYR A 118 9.83 14.58 2.42
C TYR A 118 10.19 13.13 2.73
N ASP A 119 11.17 12.90 3.60
CA ASP A 119 11.55 11.57 4.04
C ASP A 119 10.48 11.00 5.00
N LEU A 120 9.79 9.94 4.59
CA LEU A 120 8.65 9.38 5.35
C LEU A 120 9.07 8.72 6.67
N GLN A 121 10.37 8.43 6.85
CA GLN A 121 10.93 8.02 8.14
C GLN A 121 10.91 9.13 9.20
N ASN A 122 10.82 10.40 8.78
CA ASN A 122 10.82 11.55 9.68
C ASN A 122 9.39 12.04 10.02
N PHE A 123 8.36 11.39 9.46
CA PHE A 123 6.98 11.72 9.74
C PHE A 123 6.62 11.36 11.17
N THR A 124 5.75 12.18 11.77
CA THR A 124 5.06 11.77 12.99
C THR A 124 3.81 10.99 12.57
N TRP A 125 3.86 9.67 12.72
CA TRP A 125 2.75 8.77 12.41
C TRP A 125 1.83 8.60 13.60
N ASN A 126 0.52 8.66 13.35
CA ASN A 126 -0.49 8.27 14.32
C ASN A 126 -0.52 6.75 14.49
N HIS A 127 -1.15 6.30 15.58
CA HIS A 127 -1.47 4.89 15.74
C HIS A 127 -2.40 4.38 14.63
N LEU A 128 -2.22 3.11 14.26
CA LEU A 128 -3.05 2.45 13.27
C LEU A 128 -4.50 2.41 13.73
N ASN A 129 -5.40 2.87 12.86
CA ASN A 129 -6.83 2.78 13.07
C ASN A 129 -7.41 1.60 12.28
N LEU A 130 -7.98 0.62 12.99
CA LEU A 130 -8.61 -0.55 12.40
C LEU A 130 -10.13 -0.39 12.31
N SER A 131 -10.68 -0.71 11.13
CA SER A 131 -12.12 -0.78 10.91
C SER A 131 -12.44 -1.97 10.00
N GLY A 132 -12.85 -3.09 10.60
CA GLY A 132 -13.10 -4.33 9.87
C GLY A 132 -11.84 -4.83 9.15
N HIS A 133 -11.92 -5.00 7.83
CA HIS A 133 -10.81 -5.42 6.97
C HIS A 133 -9.95 -4.26 6.46
N THR A 134 -10.04 -3.08 7.08
CA THR A 134 -9.28 -1.89 6.70
C THR A 134 -8.39 -1.41 7.84
N ALA A 135 -7.16 -1.04 7.51
CA ALA A 135 -6.20 -0.41 8.42
C ALA A 135 -5.74 0.93 7.85
N LEU A 136 -5.91 2.00 8.61
CA LEU A 136 -5.53 3.36 8.22
C LEU A 136 -4.36 3.86 9.06
N LEU A 137 -3.31 4.30 8.39
CA LEU A 137 -2.16 4.99 8.96
C LEU A 137 -2.13 6.41 8.40
N CYS A 138 -2.13 7.43 9.26
CA CYS A 138 -1.95 8.81 8.83
C CYS A 138 -0.78 9.43 9.58
N GLY A 139 -0.06 10.31 8.91
CA GLY A 139 1.04 11.05 9.51
C GLY A 139 1.27 12.37 8.79
N ALA A 140 2.14 13.19 9.37
CA ALA A 140 2.49 14.48 8.82
C ALA A 140 3.98 14.76 8.98
N ASP A 141 4.53 15.50 8.03
CA ASP A 141 5.80 16.18 8.19
C ASP A 141 5.63 17.40 9.10
N ALA A 142 6.69 17.79 9.81
CA ALA A 142 6.66 18.96 10.69
C ALA A 142 6.35 20.28 9.96
N SER A 143 6.59 20.35 8.65
CA SER A 143 6.25 21.52 7.82
C SER A 143 4.77 21.58 7.41
N PHE A 144 3.99 20.52 7.63
CA PHE A 144 2.58 20.52 7.27
C PHE A 144 1.78 21.26 8.34
N THR A 145 1.15 22.38 7.97
CA THR A 145 0.34 23.19 8.90
C THR A 145 -1.01 22.54 9.24
N ASN A 146 -1.67 21.95 8.25
CA ASN A 146 -2.91 21.19 8.41
C ASN A 146 -3.02 20.10 7.33
N GLY A 147 -1.87 19.55 6.96
CA GLY A 147 -1.75 18.53 5.92
C GLY A 147 -1.45 17.16 6.51
N SER A 148 -1.86 16.10 5.81
CA SER A 148 -1.54 14.72 6.18
C SER A 148 -1.33 13.85 4.95
N LEU A 149 -0.49 12.83 5.13
CA LEU A 149 -0.38 11.70 4.23
C LEU A 149 -0.98 10.49 4.95
N CYS A 150 -1.96 9.86 4.32
CA CYS A 150 -2.57 8.64 4.82
C CYS A 150 -2.33 7.46 3.87
N LEU A 151 -2.00 6.31 4.46
CA LEU A 151 -1.91 5.00 3.83
C LEU A 151 -3.01 4.12 4.40
N GLN A 152 -3.91 3.67 3.55
CA GLN A 152 -5.00 2.78 3.92
C GLN A 152 -4.80 1.42 3.25
N VAL A 153 -4.70 0.37 4.05
CA VAL A 153 -4.67 -1.00 3.58
C VAL A 153 -6.07 -1.58 3.69
N CYS A 154 -6.58 -2.13 2.59
CA CYS A 154 -7.81 -2.89 2.52
C CYS A 154 -7.50 -4.36 2.21
N LEU A 155 -8.12 -5.25 2.96
CA LEU A 155 -7.96 -6.70 2.86
C LEU A 155 -9.28 -7.30 2.38
N PHE A 156 -9.19 -8.42 1.68
CA PHE A 156 -10.37 -9.06 1.08
C PHE A 156 -10.38 -10.56 1.41
N ASP A 157 -11.54 -11.04 1.84
CA ASP A 157 -11.82 -12.44 2.18
C ASP A 157 -12.66 -13.15 1.10
N SER A 158 -13.03 -12.41 0.05
CA SER A 158 -13.86 -12.84 -1.07
C SER A 158 -13.48 -12.08 -2.34
N GLU A 159 -13.97 -12.55 -3.49
CA GLU A 159 -13.86 -11.83 -4.75
C GLU A 159 -14.90 -10.72 -4.86
N GLY A 160 -14.53 -9.60 -5.47
CA GLY A 160 -15.43 -8.47 -5.61
C GLY A 160 -14.75 -7.23 -6.18
N ARG A 161 -15.40 -6.08 -6.01
CA ARG A 161 -14.87 -4.76 -6.39
C ARG A 161 -14.89 -3.82 -5.19
N SER A 162 -13.87 -2.98 -5.09
CA SER A 162 -13.84 -1.95 -4.05
C SER A 162 -15.08 -1.06 -4.14
N GLN A 163 -15.61 -0.64 -2.99
CA GLN A 163 -16.69 0.34 -2.95
C GLN A 163 -16.18 1.76 -3.26
N SER A 164 -14.90 2.04 -3.06
CA SER A 164 -14.29 3.31 -3.43
C SER A 164 -13.88 3.29 -4.90
N LEU A 165 -14.04 4.44 -5.58
CA LEU A 165 -13.49 4.63 -6.92
C LEU A 165 -11.98 4.36 -6.91
N PRO A 166 -11.44 3.72 -7.96
CA PRO A 166 -12.06 3.35 -9.23
C PRO A 166 -12.65 1.92 -9.25
N HIS A 167 -13.20 1.45 -8.12
CA HIS A 167 -13.85 0.13 -8.02
C HIS A 167 -12.95 -1.04 -8.44
N LEU A 168 -11.71 -1.02 -7.92
CA LEU A 168 -10.69 -2.01 -8.25
C LEU A 168 -11.18 -3.42 -7.93
N LEU A 169 -11.03 -4.31 -8.91
CA LEU A 169 -11.29 -5.73 -8.74
C LEU A 169 -10.30 -6.31 -7.73
N HIS A 170 -10.82 -7.08 -6.80
CA HIS A 170 -10.05 -7.77 -5.78
C HIS A 170 -10.50 -9.22 -5.66
N SER A 171 -9.58 -10.04 -5.19
CA SER A 171 -9.78 -11.43 -4.80
C SER A 171 -9.23 -11.69 -3.41
N VAL A 172 -9.47 -12.90 -2.91
CA VAL A 172 -8.91 -13.44 -1.66
C VAL A 172 -7.38 -13.41 -1.61
N ASN A 173 -6.73 -13.27 -2.76
CA ASN A 173 -5.28 -13.24 -2.91
C ASN A 173 -4.74 -11.82 -3.07
N SER A 174 -5.57 -10.81 -2.90
CA SER A 174 -5.19 -9.42 -3.13
C SER A 174 -5.38 -8.57 -1.88
N SER A 175 -4.56 -7.54 -1.80
CA SER A 175 -4.77 -6.42 -0.88
C SER A 175 -4.72 -5.13 -1.68
N GLN A 176 -5.41 -4.12 -1.21
CA GLN A 176 -5.40 -2.80 -1.82
C GLN A 176 -4.77 -1.80 -0.87
N LEU A 177 -3.94 -0.93 -1.41
CA LEU A 177 -3.37 0.21 -0.72
C LEU A 177 -3.89 1.50 -1.35
N GLU A 178 -4.47 2.36 -0.53
CA GLU A 178 -4.87 3.71 -0.92
C GLU A 178 -3.96 4.72 -0.24
N LEU A 179 -3.39 5.63 -1.02
CA LEU A 179 -2.64 6.78 -0.56
C LEU A 179 -3.51 8.03 -0.71
N ARG A 180 -3.60 8.83 0.35
CA ARG A 180 -4.26 10.12 0.35
C ARG A 180 -3.32 11.22 0.84
N LEU A 181 -3.20 12.29 0.06
CA LEU A 181 -2.63 13.56 0.49
C LEU A 181 -3.77 14.54 0.69
N ASP A 182 -3.98 14.96 1.93
CA ASP A 182 -5.04 15.92 2.30
C ASP A 182 -4.40 17.16 2.93
N GLY A 183 -4.76 18.35 2.47
CA GLY A 183 -4.24 19.61 3.02
C GLY A 183 -2.72 19.84 2.91
N VAL A 184 -1.98 19.03 2.14
CA VAL A 184 -0.53 19.19 1.95
C VAL A 184 -0.23 20.46 1.15
N PRO A 185 0.57 21.41 1.70
CA PRO A 185 0.85 22.66 1.02
C PRO A 185 1.74 22.43 -0.21
N ALA A 186 1.29 22.92 -1.37
CA ALA A 186 2.08 22.93 -2.60
C ALA A 186 3.17 24.01 -2.54
N ARG A 187 4.39 23.67 -2.96
CA ARG A 187 5.54 24.59 -3.06
C ARG A 187 5.60 25.35 -4.38
N ALA A 188 4.86 24.92 -5.40
CA ALA A 188 4.72 25.59 -6.69
C ALA A 188 3.26 25.72 -7.12
N ALA A 189 3.03 26.54 -8.14
CA ALA A 189 1.69 26.73 -8.71
C ALA A 189 1.17 25.45 -9.41
N GLN A 190 2.08 24.67 -10.02
CA GLN A 190 1.76 23.45 -10.76
C GLN A 190 2.41 22.23 -10.11
N SER A 191 2.44 22.21 -8.78
CA SER A 191 3.00 21.10 -8.02
C SER A 191 2.34 19.77 -8.36
N ARG A 192 3.17 18.75 -8.59
CA ARG A 192 2.78 17.35 -8.64
C ARG A 192 3.59 16.54 -7.65
N PHE A 193 2.92 15.58 -7.02
CA PHE A 193 3.51 14.71 -6.03
C PHE A 193 3.75 13.31 -6.58
N LEU A 194 4.82 12.66 -6.13
CA LEU A 194 5.06 11.23 -6.35
C LEU A 194 5.42 10.56 -5.03
N LEU A 195 5.11 9.28 -4.94
CA LEU A 195 5.50 8.44 -3.83
C LEU A 195 6.64 7.52 -4.30
N GLU A 196 7.78 7.63 -3.64
CA GLU A 196 8.91 6.72 -3.86
C GLU A 196 8.68 5.43 -3.07
N LEU A 197 8.78 4.29 -3.77
CA LEU A 197 8.68 2.95 -3.22
C LEU A 197 10.00 2.22 -3.42
N GLN A 198 10.50 1.59 -2.36
CA GLN A 198 11.68 0.72 -2.43
C GLN A 198 11.27 -0.72 -2.16
N ALA A 199 11.45 -1.60 -3.14
CA ALA A 199 11.20 -3.03 -2.96
C ALA A 199 12.47 -3.75 -2.49
N VAL A 200 12.31 -4.65 -1.53
CA VAL A 200 13.35 -5.52 -1.00
C VAL A 200 12.92 -6.96 -1.27
N GLY A 201 13.51 -7.59 -2.28
CA GLY A 201 13.23 -8.99 -2.61
C GLY A 201 13.99 -9.49 -3.83
N GLY A 202 14.29 -10.79 -3.84
CA GLY A 202 14.79 -11.55 -4.99
C GLY A 202 16.28 -11.38 -5.33
N ALA A 203 16.87 -12.46 -5.84
CA ALA A 203 18.17 -12.43 -6.49
C ALA A 203 18.06 -11.79 -7.88
N TYR A 204 19.14 -11.16 -8.34
CA TYR A 204 19.27 -10.56 -9.67
C TYR A 204 18.86 -11.54 -10.79
N PRO A 205 18.21 -11.08 -11.88
CA PRO A 205 17.91 -9.68 -12.22
C PRO A 205 16.73 -9.10 -11.45
N LEU A 206 16.76 -7.77 -11.28
CA LEU A 206 15.64 -7.01 -10.75
C LEU A 206 14.37 -7.29 -11.59
N SER A 207 13.28 -7.52 -10.88
CA SER A 207 11.92 -7.70 -11.38
C SER A 207 11.56 -6.63 -12.39
N ARG A 208 11.15 -7.04 -13.60
CA ARG A 208 10.74 -6.09 -14.64
C ARG A 208 9.33 -5.61 -14.34
N MET A 209 9.15 -4.30 -14.41
CA MET A 209 7.84 -3.66 -14.41
C MET A 209 7.26 -3.78 -15.82
N GLU A 210 6.24 -4.61 -15.99
CA GLU A 210 5.44 -4.74 -17.20
C GLU A 210 4.23 -3.80 -17.11
N VAL A 211 3.88 -3.12 -18.19
CA VAL A 211 2.66 -2.32 -18.25
C VAL A 211 1.64 -3.11 -19.06
N HIS A 212 0.52 -3.44 -18.42
CA HIS A 212 -0.63 -4.08 -19.05
C HIS A 212 -1.71 -3.03 -19.23
N GLU A 213 -2.19 -2.86 -20.45
CA GLU A 213 -3.30 -1.94 -20.75
C GLU A 213 -4.60 -2.72 -20.70
N SER A 214 -5.55 -2.26 -19.88
CA SER A 214 -6.88 -2.86 -19.79
C SER A 214 -7.95 -1.79 -19.95
N ILE A 215 -9.00 -2.12 -20.70
CA ILE A 215 -10.19 -1.28 -20.86
C ILE A 215 -11.23 -1.81 -19.86
N ASP A 216 -11.68 -0.95 -18.94
CA ASP A 216 -12.80 -1.22 -18.04
C ASP A 216 -13.81 -0.06 -18.20
N ASP A 217 -14.61 -0.13 -19.26
CA ASP A 217 -15.60 0.89 -19.64
C ASP A 217 -16.89 0.82 -18.82
N GLU A 218 -17.08 -0.26 -18.06
CA GLU A 218 -18.27 -0.48 -17.21
C GLU A 218 -18.20 0.32 -15.90
N TYR A 219 -17.01 0.44 -15.27
CA TYR A 219 -16.89 1.05 -13.93
C TYR A 219 -16.08 2.33 -13.88
N THR A 220 -15.16 2.59 -14.84
CA THR A 220 -14.44 3.86 -14.91
C THR A 220 -14.21 4.22 -16.38
N PRO A 221 -14.99 5.11 -17.02
CA PRO A 221 -14.83 5.35 -18.45
C PRO A 221 -13.49 6.04 -18.80
N SER A 222 -12.43 5.27 -19.10
CA SER A 222 -11.17 5.68 -19.77
C SER A 222 -10.28 4.47 -20.12
N ILE A 223 -9.14 4.69 -20.80
CA ILE A 223 -8.08 3.68 -20.98
C ILE A 223 -7.19 3.67 -19.73
N PHE A 224 -7.06 2.54 -19.06
CA PHE A 224 -6.18 2.40 -17.89
C PHE A 224 -4.90 1.66 -18.24
N LYS A 225 -3.79 2.19 -17.72
CA LYS A 225 -2.52 1.47 -17.66
C LYS A 225 -2.42 0.84 -16.28
N VAL A 226 -2.52 -0.48 -16.23
CA VAL A 226 -2.20 -1.27 -15.05
C VAL A 226 -0.72 -1.57 -15.15
N THR A 227 0.07 -1.05 -14.23
CA THR A 227 1.45 -1.46 -14.18
C THR A 227 1.57 -2.69 -13.28
N VAL A 228 2.47 -3.60 -13.62
CA VAL A 228 2.59 -4.95 -13.08
C VAL A 228 4.07 -5.18 -12.81
N SER A 229 4.48 -5.20 -11.54
CA SER A 229 5.85 -5.63 -11.24
C SER A 229 5.88 -7.14 -11.11
N LEU A 230 6.49 -7.80 -12.09
CA LEU A 230 6.72 -9.25 -12.05
C LEU A 230 8.01 -9.52 -11.29
N HIS A 231 7.90 -9.88 -10.01
CA HIS A 231 9.01 -10.52 -9.32
C HIS A 231 9.16 -11.94 -9.85
N ALA A 232 10.40 -12.31 -10.21
CA ALA A 232 10.72 -13.67 -10.62
C ALA A 232 10.24 -14.61 -9.49
N VAL A 233 9.14 -15.32 -9.79
CA VAL A 233 8.36 -16.20 -8.92
C VAL A 233 7.28 -15.49 -8.05
N ARG A 234 6.05 -15.47 -8.61
CA ARG A 234 4.74 -15.76 -7.95
C ARG A 234 4.01 -14.70 -7.13
N HIS A 235 4.46 -13.45 -7.04
CA HIS A 235 3.67 -12.35 -6.48
C HIS A 235 3.67 -11.15 -7.43
N VAL A 236 2.50 -10.55 -7.67
CA VAL A 236 2.33 -9.47 -8.64
C VAL A 236 1.91 -8.18 -7.91
N PHE A 237 2.83 -7.24 -7.79
CA PHE A 237 2.40 -5.89 -7.43
C PHE A 237 1.69 -5.31 -8.66
N LEU A 238 0.38 -5.04 -8.58
CA LEU A 238 -0.44 -4.48 -9.65
C LEU A 238 -0.85 -3.04 -9.32
N PRO A 239 0.07 -2.06 -9.40
CA PRO A 239 -0.31 -0.66 -9.27
C PRO A 239 -1.28 -0.29 -10.39
N ARG A 240 -2.58 -0.27 -10.05
CA ARG A 240 -3.61 0.43 -10.80
C ARG A 240 -3.63 1.88 -10.33
N LEU A 241 -2.81 2.71 -10.97
CA LEU A 241 -2.69 4.11 -10.62
C LEU A 241 -3.91 4.88 -11.12
N VAL A 242 -4.90 5.08 -10.24
CA VAL A 242 -5.92 6.11 -10.46
C VAL A 242 -5.73 7.20 -9.42
N CYS A 243 -5.39 8.39 -9.92
CA CYS A 243 -5.26 9.60 -9.11
C CYS A 243 -6.56 10.40 -9.18
N LEU A 244 -7.35 10.39 -8.12
CA LEU A 244 -8.57 11.21 -8.01
C LEU A 244 -8.26 12.50 -7.24
N LEU A 245 -8.72 13.63 -7.77
CA LEU A 245 -8.70 14.91 -7.06
C LEU A 245 -10.13 15.22 -6.61
N GLY A 246 -10.40 15.20 -5.30
CA GLY A 246 -11.72 15.51 -4.74
C GLY A 246 -11.74 15.52 -3.21
N GLY A 247 -12.47 16.48 -2.63
CA GLY A 247 -12.75 16.55 -1.19
C GLY A 247 -14.15 16.02 -0.88
N ASN A 248 -14.30 15.27 0.21
CA ASN A 248 -15.60 14.77 0.67
C ASN A 248 -16.46 15.94 1.18
N HIS A 249 -17.32 16.49 0.32
CA HIS A 249 -18.54 17.16 0.76
C HIS A 249 -19.73 16.24 0.47
N PRO A 250 -20.48 15.79 1.50
CA PRO A 250 -21.69 15.03 1.27
C PRO A 250 -22.78 15.99 0.76
N GLY A 251 -23.15 15.83 -0.50
CA GLY A 251 -24.29 16.52 -1.12
C GLY A 251 -23.89 17.52 -2.20
N LEU A 252 -23.66 17.04 -3.41
CA LEU A 252 -23.93 17.78 -4.64
C LEU A 252 -24.08 16.76 -5.78
N ASP A 253 -25.34 16.53 -6.14
CA ASP A 253 -25.74 15.80 -7.34
C ASP A 253 -25.08 16.41 -8.59
N SER A 254 -24.77 15.53 -9.54
CA SER A 254 -24.23 15.88 -10.86
C SER A 254 -25.05 16.97 -11.54
N GLN A 255 -24.44 18.14 -11.72
CA GLN A 255 -24.76 19.02 -12.83
C GLN A 255 -23.49 19.41 -13.59
N HIS A 256 -23.57 19.17 -14.89
CA HIS A 256 -22.54 19.37 -15.88
C HIS A 256 -22.30 20.88 -16.05
N THR A 257 -21.12 21.36 -15.70
CA THR A 257 -20.61 22.68 -16.10
C THR A 257 -19.12 22.55 -16.40
N PRO A 258 -18.61 23.06 -17.55
CA PRO A 258 -17.20 22.98 -17.90
C PRO A 258 -16.39 24.06 -17.16
N GLU A 259 -15.14 23.74 -16.86
CA GLU A 259 -14.08 24.62 -16.34
C GLU A 259 -14.35 25.36 -15.02
N GLN A 260 -14.03 24.70 -13.91
CA GLN A 260 -13.23 25.28 -12.81
C GLN A 260 -12.72 24.14 -11.91
N LYS A 261 -11.40 23.93 -11.89
CA LYS A 261 -10.74 22.87 -11.12
C LYS A 261 -10.51 23.34 -9.67
N PRO A 262 -11.12 22.75 -8.64
CA PRO A 262 -10.83 23.07 -7.25
C PRO A 262 -9.44 22.55 -6.83
N ARG A 263 -8.83 23.25 -5.86
CA ARG A 263 -7.45 23.06 -5.40
C ARG A 263 -7.29 21.89 -4.41
N THR A 264 -6.21 21.13 -4.63
CA THR A 264 -5.49 20.22 -3.72
C THR A 264 -6.29 19.16 -2.94
N GLY A 265 -6.21 17.94 -3.44
CA GLY A 265 -6.33 16.68 -2.70
C GLY A 265 -5.93 15.57 -3.67
N MET A 266 -4.94 14.74 -3.36
CA MET A 266 -4.47 13.67 -4.27
C MET A 266 -4.79 12.32 -3.64
N LEU A 267 -5.60 11.53 -4.33
CA LEU A 267 -5.91 10.15 -3.95
C LEU A 267 -5.29 9.20 -4.96
N SER A 268 -4.22 8.50 -4.62
CA SER A 268 -3.59 7.48 -5.48
C SER A 268 -3.87 6.09 -4.92
N GLN A 269 -4.47 5.20 -5.70
CA GLN A 269 -4.66 3.80 -5.29
C GLN A 269 -3.63 2.87 -5.95
N HIS A 270 -3.29 1.79 -5.26
CA HIS A 270 -2.42 0.71 -5.69
C HIS A 270 -3.04 -0.62 -5.27
N THR A 271 -3.04 -1.63 -6.15
CA THR A 271 -3.45 -2.99 -5.78
C THR A 271 -2.22 -3.88 -5.73
N VAL A 272 -2.17 -4.79 -4.77
CA VAL A 272 -1.20 -5.90 -4.76
C VAL A 272 -2.02 -7.15 -5.01
N GLN A 273 -1.84 -7.80 -6.16
CA GLN A 273 -2.57 -9.03 -6.49
C GLN A 273 -1.61 -10.22 -6.54
N ASN A 274 -1.95 -11.32 -5.88
CA ASN A 274 -1.28 -12.58 -6.18
C ASN A 274 -1.97 -13.30 -7.33
N GLU A 275 -1.56 -12.98 -8.56
CA GLU A 275 -1.94 -13.77 -9.72
C GLU A 275 -0.83 -14.77 -10.07
N GLN A 276 -1.23 -16.03 -10.24
CA GLN A 276 -0.44 -17.02 -10.95
C GLN A 276 -0.81 -16.93 -12.42
N ILE A 277 0.13 -16.49 -13.27
CA ILE A 277 0.01 -16.66 -14.71
C ILE A 277 0.40 -18.11 -14.99
N ASP A 278 -0.58 -18.94 -15.31
CA ASP A 278 -0.33 -20.28 -15.85
C ASP A 278 0.32 -20.13 -17.24
N ASN A 279 1.47 -20.80 -17.43
CA ASN A 279 2.02 -21.08 -18.76
C ASN A 279 1.49 -22.42 -19.24
#